data_AF-A0A165M309-F1
#
_entry.id   AF-A0A165M309-F1
#
_cell.length_a   1.000
_cell.length_b   1.000
_cell.length_c   1.000
_cell.angle_alpha   90.00
_cell.angle_beta   90.00
_cell.angle_gamma   90.00
#
_symmetry.space_group_name_H-M   'P 1'
#
loop_
_entity.id
_entity.type
_entity.pdbx_description
1 polymer ?
#
loop_
_entity_poly.entity_id
_entity_poly.type
_entity_poly.pdbx_seq_one_letter_code
_entity_poly.pdbx_strand_id
1 'polypeptide(L)'
;MQLSDDRTQATLAINKTLTAPEIESLIRELATLRSQMTPEVTTAPKDSNGDGVPVMRQDNPTLAIEYPLEEAYVTVYLRSLGLGWTAWRLHPDVQRGLATFFNSRLPQAAPTPAKPIPFR
;
A
#
# COMPACT_ATOMS: atom_id res chain seq x y z
N MET A 1 -3.03 3.84 25.76
CA MET A 1 -2.09 4.73 25.04
C MET A 1 -2.48 6.16 25.34
N GLN A 2 -1.52 7.06 25.49
CA GLN A 2 -1.78 8.48 25.76
C GLN A 2 -0.92 9.33 24.82
N LEU A 3 -1.51 10.40 24.32
CA LEU A 3 -0.84 11.40 23.51
C LEU A 3 -0.48 12.60 24.39
N SER A 4 0.69 13.19 24.18
CA SER A 4 1.04 14.46 24.82
C SER A 4 0.13 15.59 24.36
N ASP A 5 0.01 16.65 25.15
CA ASP A 5 -0.86 17.80 24.84
C ASP A 5 -0.48 18.48 23.52
N ASP A 6 0.82 18.53 23.21
CA ASP A 6 1.36 19.08 21.97
C ASP A 6 1.31 18.09 20.78
N ARG A 7 0.83 16.86 21.03
CA ARG A 7 0.69 15.76 20.06
C ARG A 7 1.98 15.28 19.40
N THR A 8 3.14 15.68 19.93
CA THR A 8 4.45 15.30 19.38
C THR A 8 4.94 13.96 19.91
N GLN A 9 4.40 13.50 21.04
CA GLN A 9 4.81 12.28 21.73
C GLN A 9 3.62 11.40 22.08
N ALA A 10 3.86 10.09 22.11
CA ALA A 10 2.89 9.08 22.53
C ALA A 10 3.53 8.13 23.53
N THR A 11 2.84 7.86 24.64
CA THR A 11 3.26 6.88 25.64
C THR A 11 2.51 5.58 25.46
N LEU A 12 3.27 4.49 25.31
CA LEU A 12 2.80 3.12 25.17
C LEU A 12 3.48 2.23 26.22
N ALA A 13 2.68 1.49 26.98
CA ALA A 13 3.16 0.45 27.89
C ALA A 13 2.43 -0.86 27.57
N ILE A 14 3.18 -1.92 27.28
CA ILE A 14 2.65 -3.26 27.01
C ILE A 14 3.31 -4.21 28.00
N ASN A 15 2.56 -4.63 29.01
CA ASN A 15 3.02 -5.60 30.00
C ASN A 15 2.17 -6.87 29.95
N LYS A 16 2.04 -7.45 28.75
CA LYS A 16 1.35 -8.73 28.51
C LYS A 16 1.83 -9.38 27.22
N THR A 17 1.69 -10.70 27.15
CA THR A 17 1.86 -11.47 25.90
C THR A 17 0.62 -11.28 25.03
N LEU A 18 0.83 -11.06 23.73
CA LEU A 18 -0.23 -10.85 22.75
C LEU A 18 -0.26 -11.99 21.74
N THR A 19 -1.47 -12.44 21.38
CA THR A 19 -1.69 -13.31 20.21
C THR A 19 -1.61 -12.52 18.91
N ALA A 20 -1.49 -13.21 17.77
CA ALA A 20 -1.40 -12.53 16.47
C ALA A 20 -2.58 -11.59 16.14
N PRO A 21 -3.86 -11.95 16.38
CA PRO A 21 -4.97 -11.01 16.18
C PRO A 21 -4.92 -9.80 17.12
N GLU A 22 -4.45 -9.98 18.36
CA GLU A 22 -4.30 -8.88 19.31
C GLU A 22 -3.17 -7.92 18.91
N ILE A 23 -2.08 -8.45 18.35
CA ILE A 23 -1.01 -7.64 17.76
C ILE A 23 -1.56 -6.83 16.58
N GLU A 24 -2.37 -7.44 15.71
CA GLU A 24 -2.98 -6.74 14.58
C GLU A 24 -3.92 -5.61 15.04
N SER A 25 -4.74 -5.86 16.07
CA SER A 25 -5.58 -4.81 16.67
C SER A 25 -4.74 -3.67 17.25
N LEU A 26 -3.66 -4.00 17.97
CA LEU A 26 -2.75 -3.00 18.52
C LEU A 26 -2.09 -2.15 17.42
N ILE A 27 -1.63 -2.76 16.33
CA ILE A 27 -1.07 -2.03 15.18
C ILE A 27 -2.09 -1.05 14.60
N ARG A 28 -3.36 -1.45 14.47
CA ARG A 28 -4.44 -0.59 13.98
C ARG A 28 -4.69 0.60 14.90
N GLU A 29 -4.70 0.37 16.20
CA GLU A 29 -4.86 1.44 17.19
C GLU A 29 -3.66 2.41 17.18
N LEU A 30 -2.44 1.89 17.05
CA LEU A 30 -1.23 2.70 16.92
C LEU A 30 -1.21 3.51 15.61
N ALA A 31 -1.70 2.96 14.51
CA ALA A 31 -1.84 3.68 13.26
C ALA A 31 -2.81 4.85 13.39
N THR A 32 -3.95 4.63 14.07
CA THR A 32 -4.91 5.69 14.41
C THR A 32 -4.30 6.75 15.31
N LEU A 33 -3.51 6.35 16.30
CA LEU A 33 -2.82 7.30 17.18
C LEU A 33 -1.80 8.13 16.39
N ARG A 34 -1.00 7.50 15.52
CA ARG A 34 -0.02 8.19 14.67
C ARG A 34 -0.67 9.19 13.71
N SER A 35 -1.86 8.91 13.19
CA SER A 35 -2.55 9.83 12.29
C SER A 35 -3.01 11.13 12.99
N GLN A 36 -3.04 11.14 14.32
CA GLN A 36 -3.40 12.31 15.13
C GLN A 36 -2.17 13.09 15.60
N MET A 37 -0.96 12.54 15.44
CA MET A 37 0.29 13.14 15.90
C MET A 37 0.84 14.22 14.95
N THR A 38 1.61 15.13 15.54
CA THR A 38 2.35 16.18 14.82
C THR A 38 3.84 15.77 14.68
N PRO A 39 4.49 16.07 13.53
CA PRO A 39 3.90 16.56 12.29
C PRO A 39 3.00 15.51 11.63
N GLU A 40 2.10 15.98 10.78
CA GLU A 40 1.22 15.14 9.98
C GLU A 40 2.05 14.10 9.20
N VAL A 41 1.50 12.89 9.05
CA VAL A 41 2.15 11.86 8.24
C VAL A 41 2.21 12.37 6.79
N THR A 42 3.40 12.68 6.30
CA THR A 42 3.61 13.13 4.93
C THR A 42 3.08 12.09 3.94
N THR A 43 2.20 12.51 3.03
CA THR A 43 1.55 11.64 2.02
C THR A 43 2.48 11.27 0.86
N ALA A 44 3.63 11.95 0.74
CA ALA A 44 4.64 11.69 -0.26
C ALA A 44 5.90 11.07 0.37
N PRO A 45 6.54 10.08 -0.27
CA PRO A 45 7.87 9.65 0.11
C PRO A 45 8.90 10.67 -0.41
N LYS A 46 8.98 11.84 0.22
CA LYS A 46 10.09 12.80 0.10
C LYS A 46 10.17 13.64 1.36
N ASP A 47 11.36 13.82 1.89
CA ASP A 47 11.70 15.15 2.39
C ASP A 47 12.40 15.93 1.27
N SER A 48 12.40 17.25 1.39
CA SER A 48 13.02 18.19 0.44
C SER A 48 14.56 18.20 0.47
N ASN A 49 15.18 17.39 1.33
CA ASN A 49 16.62 17.39 1.61
C ASN A 49 17.33 16.11 1.14
N GLY A 50 16.58 15.10 0.67
CA GLY A 50 17.15 13.84 0.19
C GLY A 50 17.53 12.87 1.30
N ASP A 51 17.13 13.14 2.55
CA ASP A 51 17.28 12.17 3.63
C ASP A 51 16.16 11.12 3.50
N GLY A 52 16.57 9.85 3.54
CA GLY A 52 15.69 8.72 3.24
C GLY A 52 14.49 8.67 4.18
N VAL A 53 13.29 8.81 3.61
CA VAL A 53 12.06 8.44 4.32
C VAL A 53 12.14 6.95 4.62
N PRO A 54 11.80 6.49 5.85
CA PRO A 54 11.77 5.07 6.18
C PRO A 54 10.68 4.37 5.36
N VAL A 55 11.05 3.90 4.17
CA VAL A 55 10.22 3.05 3.33
C VAL A 55 10.56 1.60 3.65
N MET A 56 9.56 0.81 4.01
CA MET A 56 9.74 -0.63 4.07
C MET A 56 9.70 -1.16 2.64
N ARG A 57 10.89 -1.39 2.08
CA ARG A 57 11.05 -2.07 0.80
C ARG A 57 11.09 -3.57 1.04
N GLN A 58 10.24 -4.29 0.32
CA GLN A 58 10.30 -5.74 0.24
C GLN A 58 10.42 -6.13 -1.22
N ASP A 59 11.44 -6.91 -1.55
CA ASP A 59 11.57 -7.48 -2.88
C ASP A 59 10.58 -8.66 -3.01
N ASN A 60 9.85 -8.73 -4.13
CA ASN A 60 8.80 -9.73 -4.41
C ASN A 60 7.67 -9.81 -3.37
N PRO A 61 6.90 -8.73 -3.14
CA PRO A 61 5.78 -8.79 -2.21
C PRO A 61 4.63 -9.66 -2.76
N THR A 62 3.89 -10.32 -1.87
CA THR A 62 2.62 -10.97 -2.26
C THR A 62 1.57 -9.90 -2.49
N LEU A 63 0.97 -9.89 -3.66
CA LEU A 63 -0.08 -8.96 -4.06
C LEU A 63 -1.34 -9.75 -4.44
N ALA A 64 -2.51 -9.26 -4.00
CA ALA A 64 -3.81 -9.73 -4.45
C ALA A 64 -4.66 -8.54 -4.90
N ILE A 65 -5.56 -8.77 -5.85
CA ILE A 65 -6.44 -7.73 -6.40
C ILE A 65 -7.87 -8.22 -6.31
N GLU A 66 -8.73 -7.41 -5.69
CA GLU A 66 -10.17 -7.57 -5.77
C GLU A 66 -10.72 -6.57 -6.80
N TYR A 67 -11.48 -7.10 -7.75
CA TYR A 67 -12.11 -6.34 -8.81
C TYR A 67 -13.58 -6.75 -8.93
N PRO A 68 -14.48 -6.08 -8.19
CA PRO A 68 -15.91 -6.32 -8.31
C PRO A 68 -16.39 -5.85 -9.67
N LEU A 69 -17.14 -6.69 -10.40
CA LEU A 69 -17.66 -6.36 -11.74
C LEU A 69 -18.58 -5.12 -11.75
N GLU A 70 -19.19 -4.79 -10.61
CA GLU A 70 -20.15 -3.70 -10.46
C GLU A 70 -19.52 -2.41 -9.89
N GLU A 71 -18.25 -2.44 -9.48
CA GLU A 71 -17.59 -1.28 -8.88
C GLU A 71 -16.47 -0.73 -9.77
N ALA A 72 -16.44 0.60 -9.93
CA ALA A 72 -15.36 1.27 -10.64
C ALA A 72 -14.02 1.25 -9.88
N TYR A 73 -14.03 0.88 -8.60
CA TYR A 73 -12.86 0.87 -7.74
C TYR A 73 -12.24 -0.52 -7.68
N VAL A 74 -10.91 -0.57 -7.75
CA VAL A 74 -10.14 -1.79 -7.52
C VAL A 74 -9.58 -1.75 -6.11
N THR A 75 -9.64 -2.85 -5.35
CA THR A 75 -8.89 -2.97 -4.10
C THR A 75 -7.61 -3.76 -4.33
N VAL A 76 -6.47 -3.16 -4.01
CA VAL A 76 -5.16 -3.82 -4.07
C VAL A 76 -4.74 -4.19 -2.66
N TYR A 77 -4.40 -5.45 -2.45
CA TYR A 77 -3.87 -5.99 -1.21
C TYR A 77 -2.37 -6.26 -1.37
N LEU A 78 -1.56 -5.76 -0.44
CA LEU A 78 -0.12 -6.05 -0.36
C LEU A 78 0.18 -6.71 0.99
N ARG A 79 0.90 -7.83 0.98
CA ARG A 79 1.43 -8.46 2.19
C ARG A 79 2.83 -7.91 2.46
N SER A 80 2.93 -7.09 3.52
CA SER A 80 4.21 -6.67 4.08
C SER A 80 4.61 -7.64 5.19
N LEU A 81 5.82 -8.21 5.17
CA LEU A 81 6.27 -9.18 6.18
C LEU A 81 6.07 -8.68 7.63
N GLY A 82 6.30 -7.39 7.88
CA GLY A 82 6.17 -6.79 9.21
C GLY A 82 4.76 -6.31 9.59
N LEU A 83 3.90 -5.97 8.62
CA LEU A 83 2.61 -5.30 8.90
C LEU A 83 1.37 -6.14 8.60
N GLY A 84 1.52 -7.36 8.07
CA GLY A 84 0.35 -8.12 7.66
C GLY A 84 -0.12 -7.71 6.25
N TRP A 85 -1.41 -7.89 6.02
CA TRP A 85 -2.08 -7.44 4.80
C TRP A 85 -2.46 -5.97 4.92
N THR A 86 -2.18 -5.21 3.87
CA THR A 86 -2.57 -3.81 3.73
C THR A 86 -3.39 -3.67 2.46
N ALA A 87 -4.50 -2.95 2.52
CA ALA A 87 -5.45 -2.82 1.41
C ALA A 87 -5.63 -1.36 1.03
N TRP A 88 -5.58 -1.06 -0.27
CA TRP A 88 -5.87 0.26 -0.81
C TRP A 88 -6.94 0.17 -1.89
N ARG A 89 -7.98 0.98 -1.72
CA ARG A 89 -9.02 1.16 -2.72
C ARG A 89 -8.58 2.24 -3.70
N LEU A 90 -8.38 1.87 -4.96
CA LEU A 90 -7.85 2.76 -6.00
C LEU A 90 -8.98 3.43 -6.79
N HIS A 91 -8.94 4.76 -6.88
CA HIS A 91 -9.84 5.52 -7.76
C HIS A 91 -9.57 5.20 -9.24
N PRO A 92 -10.59 5.18 -10.12
CA PRO A 92 -10.42 4.93 -11.57
C PRO A 92 -9.28 5.71 -12.24
N ASP A 93 -9.08 6.97 -11.86
CA ASP A 93 -8.01 7.79 -12.44
C ASP A 93 -6.61 7.34 -12.02
N VAL A 94 -6.45 6.87 -10.78
CA VAL A 94 -5.20 6.27 -10.31
C VAL A 94 -4.94 4.96 -11.04
N GLN A 95 -5.98 4.15 -11.24
CA GLN A 95 -5.88 2.91 -12.03
C GLN A 95 -5.39 3.20 -13.45
N ARG A 96 -5.96 4.22 -14.12
CA ARG A 96 -5.55 4.64 -15.47
C ARG A 96 -4.11 5.14 -15.51
N GLY A 97 -3.71 5.92 -14.51
CA GLY A 97 -2.32 6.37 -14.35
C GLY A 97 -1.34 5.21 -14.20
N LEU A 98 -1.66 4.24 -13.33
CA LEU A 98 -0.84 3.04 -13.13
C LEU A 98 -0.73 2.20 -14.41
N ALA A 99 -1.84 1.95 -15.10
CA ALA A 99 -1.84 1.21 -16.36
C ALA A 99 -0.94 1.88 -17.41
N THR A 100 -1.05 3.21 -17.57
CA THR A 100 -0.21 3.98 -18.49
C THR A 100 1.27 3.86 -18.13
N PHE A 101 1.59 4.02 -16.84
CA PHE A 101 2.96 3.90 -16.34
C PHE A 101 3.55 2.52 -16.63
N PHE A 102 2.86 1.43 -16.26
CA PHE A 102 3.37 0.08 -16.48
C PHE A 102 3.49 -0.27 -17.96
N ASN A 103 2.49 0.06 -18.79
CA ASN A 103 2.55 -0.19 -20.22
C ASN A 103 3.70 0.56 -20.93
N SER A 104 4.14 1.70 -20.39
CA SER A 104 5.30 2.44 -20.93
C SER A 104 6.66 1.80 -20.59
N ARG A 105 6.70 0.90 -19.60
CA ARG A 105 7.95 0.32 -19.05
C ARG A 105 8.08 -1.17 -19.30
N LEU A 106 6.97 -1.87 -19.50
CA LEU A 106 6.98 -3.27 -19.86
C LEU A 106 7.48 -3.42 -21.30
N PRO A 107 8.32 -4.44 -21.59
CA PRO A 107 8.71 -4.74 -22.96
C PRO A 107 7.47 -4.92 -23.82
N GLN A 108 7.35 -4.17 -24.92
CA GLN A 108 6.28 -4.40 -25.87
C GLN A 108 6.45 -5.81 -26.45
N ALA A 109 5.43 -6.65 -26.31
CA ALA A 109 5.41 -7.93 -26.99
C ALA A 109 5.56 -7.67 -28.50
N ALA A 110 6.49 -8.36 -29.15
CA ALA A 110 6.60 -8.31 -30.61
C ALA A 110 5.23 -8.68 -31.21
N PRO A 111 4.74 -7.96 -32.24
CA PRO A 111 3.48 -8.29 -32.86
C PRO A 111 3.51 -9.75 -33.33
N THR A 112 2.58 -10.55 -32.82
CA THR A 112 2.43 -11.94 -33.25
C THR A 112 2.17 -11.94 -34.76
N PRO A 113 2.99 -12.61 -35.59
CA PRO A 113 2.71 -12.70 -37.01
C PRO A 113 1.32 -13.32 -37.17
N ALA A 114 0.41 -12.59 -37.83
CA ALA A 114 -0.93 -13.06 -38.10
C ALA A 114 -0.82 -14.39 -38.84
N LYS A 115 -1.26 -15.50 -38.22
CA LYS A 115 -1.43 -16.75 -38.95
C LYS A 115 -2.46 -16.49 -40.06
N PRO A 116 -2.15 -16.80 -41.33
CA PRO A 116 -3.13 -16.68 -42.39
C PRO A 116 -4.33 -17.55 -42.04
N ILE A 117 -5.52 -16.97 -42.09
CA ILE A 117 -6.77 -17.71 -41.94
C ILE A 117 -6.86 -18.64 -43.16
N PRO A 118 -6.88 -19.98 -43.00
CA PRO A 118 -7.09 -20.87 -44.13
C PRO A 118 -8.53 -20.71 -44.59
N PHE A 119 -8.73 -20.09 -45.75
CA PHE A 119 -10.00 -20.16 -46.47
C PHE A 119 -10.23 -21.62 -46.88
N ARG A 120 -11.36 -22.19 -46.45
CA ARG A 120 -11.93 -23.43 -46.99
C ARG A 120 -13.21 -23.10 -47.72
#